data_AF-A0A0Q5YV25-F1
#
_entry.id   AF-A0A0Q5YV25-F1
#
_cell.length_a   1.000
_cell.length_b   1.000
_cell.length_c   1.000
_cell.angle_alpha   90.00
_cell.angle_beta   90.00
_cell.angle_gamma   90.00
#
_symmetry.space_group_name_H-M   'P 1'
#
loop_
_entity.id
_entity.type
_entity.pdbx_description
1 polymer ?
#
loop_
_entity_poly.entity_id
_entity_poly.type
_entity_poly.pdbx_seq_one_letter_code
_entity_poly.pdbx_strand_id
1 'polypeptide(L)'
;MGAHESMEHAEHAEHASGSNKKIALLIAVLALFLAISETLGKGAQTESISKNVEAANLWAFFQAKSIRRTVMLTAAEQGRLTLAGTADDAMKATVQKQIDDWTKTAQRYRSEPETGEGTEQLAAKAKHAEHARDEATAKYHHFELASAAFQIGIVLASATIITGMLALAYVSGVLTIAGLIMTALGLWWPHLLHLH
;
A
#
# COMPACT_ATOMS: atom_id res chain seq x y z
N MET A 1 16.55 49.71 -45.48
CA MET A 1 15.55 49.31 -44.47
C MET A 1 15.44 47.80 -44.25
N GLY A 2 15.86 46.91 -45.17
CA GLY A 2 15.69 45.45 -44.99
C GLY A 2 16.73 44.69 -44.12
N ALA A 3 17.93 45.24 -43.88
CA ALA A 3 18.96 44.55 -43.09
C ALA A 3 18.69 44.57 -41.57
N HIS A 4 18.01 45.61 -41.08
CA HIS A 4 17.64 45.73 -39.66
C HIS A 4 16.44 44.83 -39.32
N GLU A 5 15.42 44.76 -40.21
CA GLU A 5 14.30 43.82 -40.07
C GLU A 5 14.76 42.35 -40.14
N SER A 6 15.70 42.01 -41.03
CA SER A 6 16.22 40.63 -41.10
C SER A 6 17.05 40.23 -39.87
N MET A 7 17.73 41.19 -39.24
CA MET A 7 18.48 40.96 -38.00
C MET A 7 17.55 40.83 -36.78
N GLU A 8 16.50 41.66 -36.67
CA GLU A 8 15.51 41.51 -35.59
C GLU A 8 14.74 40.18 -35.69
N HIS A 9 14.36 39.75 -36.90
CA HIS A 9 13.75 38.43 -37.09
C HIS A 9 14.71 37.27 -36.77
N ALA A 10 16.01 37.43 -37.03
CA ALA A 10 17.02 36.43 -36.68
C ALA A 10 17.26 36.36 -35.17
N GLU A 11 17.34 37.49 -34.47
CA GLU A 11 17.46 37.53 -33.00
C GLU A 11 16.21 36.96 -32.32
N HIS A 12 15.01 37.31 -32.77
CA HIS A 12 13.77 36.73 -32.23
C HIS A 12 13.67 35.22 -32.47
N ALA A 13 14.12 34.72 -33.62
CA ALA A 13 14.18 33.29 -33.91
C ALA A 13 15.23 32.55 -33.06
N GLU A 14 16.39 33.17 -32.80
CA GLU A 14 17.44 32.57 -31.97
C GLU A 14 17.04 32.52 -30.49
N HIS A 15 16.44 33.61 -29.98
CA HIS A 15 15.89 33.65 -28.62
C HIS A 15 14.75 32.66 -28.41
N ALA A 16 13.84 32.51 -29.39
CA ALA A 16 12.79 31.50 -29.36
C ALA A 16 13.35 30.07 -29.41
N SER A 17 14.38 29.82 -30.24
CA SER A 17 15.09 28.53 -30.31
C SER A 17 15.77 28.16 -29.00
N GLY A 18 16.43 29.13 -28.35
CA GLY A 18 17.07 28.94 -27.04
C GLY A 18 16.07 28.64 -25.92
N SER A 19 14.92 29.33 -25.90
CA SER A 19 13.84 29.09 -24.94
C SER A 19 13.22 27.71 -25.11
N ASN A 20 12.93 27.30 -26.35
CA ASN A 20 12.34 26.00 -26.65
C ASN A 20 13.26 24.83 -26.28
N LYS A 21 14.58 24.97 -26.46
CA LYS A 21 15.56 23.96 -26.00
C LYS A 21 15.53 23.78 -24.48
N LYS A 22 15.41 24.87 -23.71
CA LYS A 22 15.30 24.80 -22.24
C LYS A 22 14.02 24.12 -21.79
N ILE A 23 12.89 24.40 -22.44
CA ILE A 23 11.61 23.77 -22.13
C ILE A 23 11.62 22.28 -22.52
N ALA A 24 12.23 21.93 -23.66
CA ALA A 24 12.41 20.53 -24.05
C ALA A 24 13.25 19.75 -23.02
N LEU A 25 14.31 20.36 -22.49
CA LEU A 25 15.10 19.76 -21.40
C LEU A 25 14.26 19.58 -20.12
N LEU A 26 13.44 20.56 -19.75
CA LEU A 26 12.50 20.45 -18.63
C LEU A 26 11.54 19.27 -18.79
N ILE A 27 10.97 19.09 -19.98
CA ILE A 27 10.10 17.95 -20.29
C ILE A 27 10.85 16.62 -20.13
N ALA A 28 12.09 16.52 -20.61
CA ALA A 28 12.89 15.30 -20.46
C ALA A 28 13.16 14.97 -18.98
N VAL A 29 13.46 15.97 -18.15
CA VAL A 29 13.66 15.81 -16.71
C VAL A 29 12.37 15.37 -16.03
N LEU A 30 11.24 16.01 -16.34
CA LEU A 30 9.92 15.64 -15.83
C LEU A 30 9.56 14.19 -16.19
N ALA A 31 9.80 13.78 -17.43
CA ALA A 31 9.52 12.42 -17.90
C ALA A 31 10.37 11.38 -17.16
N LEU A 32 11.64 11.69 -16.85
CA LEU A 32 12.49 10.82 -16.04
C LEU A 32 11.91 10.63 -14.64
N PHE A 33 11.52 11.70 -13.95
CA PHE A 33 10.93 11.60 -12.62
C PHE A 33 9.55 10.94 -12.62
N LEU A 34 8.74 11.17 -13.66
CA LEU A 34 7.49 10.46 -13.86
C LEU A 34 7.72 8.95 -13.94
N ALA A 35 8.68 8.50 -14.76
CA ALA A 35 8.98 7.08 -14.92
C ALA A 35 9.44 6.43 -13.60
N ILE A 36 10.23 7.15 -12.80
CA ILE A 36 10.64 6.71 -11.46
C ILE A 36 9.43 6.61 -10.53
N SER A 37 8.60 7.66 -10.48
CA SER A 37 7.43 7.72 -9.60
C SER A 37 6.41 6.64 -9.95
N GLU A 38 6.12 6.40 -11.23
CA GLU A 38 5.22 5.32 -11.66
C GLU A 38 5.78 3.93 -11.33
N THR A 39 7.08 3.73 -11.46
CA THR A 39 7.72 2.44 -11.12
C THR A 39 7.63 2.17 -9.62
N LEU A 40 7.93 3.17 -8.78
CA LEU A 40 7.80 3.06 -7.33
C LEU A 40 6.34 2.91 -6.90
N GLY A 41 5.43 3.65 -7.52
CA GLY A 41 3.98 3.56 -7.30
C GLY A 41 3.45 2.16 -7.57
N LYS A 42 3.75 1.57 -8.73
CA LYS A 42 3.35 0.20 -9.06
C LYS A 42 3.95 -0.84 -8.10
N GLY A 43 5.18 -0.64 -7.67
CA GLY A 43 5.81 -1.47 -6.63
C GLY A 43 5.04 -1.43 -5.31
N ALA A 44 4.78 -0.22 -4.81
CA ALA A 44 4.02 -0.01 -3.57
C ALA A 44 2.57 -0.52 -3.65
N GLN A 45 1.93 -0.36 -4.82
CA GLN A 45 0.60 -0.90 -5.07
C GLN A 45 0.59 -2.43 -5.01
N THR A 46 1.57 -3.07 -5.66
CA THR A 46 1.72 -4.54 -5.66
C THR A 46 1.97 -5.05 -4.24
N GLU A 47 2.83 -4.37 -3.49
CA GLU A 47 3.09 -4.70 -2.09
C GLU A 47 1.84 -4.54 -1.21
N SER A 48 1.09 -3.45 -1.35
CA SER A 48 -0.17 -3.25 -0.63
C SER A 48 -1.17 -4.37 -0.92
N ILE A 49 -1.38 -4.73 -2.20
CA ILE A 49 -2.27 -5.83 -2.57
C ILE A 49 -1.79 -7.15 -1.98
N SER A 50 -0.48 -7.44 -2.09
CA SER A 50 0.12 -8.66 -1.54
C SER A 50 -0.09 -8.76 -0.02
N LYS A 51 0.16 -7.67 0.72
CA LYS A 51 -0.02 -7.60 2.18
C LYS A 51 -1.48 -7.65 2.59
N ASN A 52 -2.38 -7.09 1.80
CA ASN A 52 -3.81 -7.23 2.02
C ASN A 52 -4.27 -8.69 1.87
N VAL A 53 -3.78 -9.40 0.85
CA VAL A 53 -4.05 -10.85 0.68
C VAL A 53 -3.46 -11.65 1.83
N GLU A 54 -2.23 -11.35 2.26
CA GLU A 54 -1.60 -11.98 3.42
C GLU A 54 -2.43 -11.80 4.70
N ALA A 55 -2.85 -10.56 5.00
CA ALA A 55 -3.70 -10.25 6.14
C ALA A 55 -5.06 -10.98 6.07
N ALA A 56 -5.71 -10.98 4.90
CA ALA A 56 -6.98 -11.67 4.70
C ALA A 56 -6.86 -13.17 4.93
N ASN A 57 -5.78 -13.80 4.44
CA ASN A 57 -5.50 -15.22 4.67
C ASN A 57 -5.27 -15.52 6.16
N LEU A 58 -4.50 -14.68 6.86
CA LEU A 58 -4.26 -14.85 8.30
C LEU A 58 -5.55 -14.72 9.12
N TRP A 59 -6.41 -13.77 8.78
CA TRP A 59 -7.73 -13.64 9.39
C TRP A 59 -8.65 -14.82 9.05
N ALA A 60 -8.56 -15.38 7.84
CA ALA A 60 -9.29 -16.59 7.48
C ALA A 60 -8.84 -17.80 8.32
N PHE A 61 -7.52 -17.98 8.52
CA PHE A 61 -7.00 -19.03 9.41
C PHE A 61 -7.41 -18.83 10.86
N PHE A 62 -7.37 -17.58 11.35
CA PHE A 62 -7.87 -17.23 12.68
C PHE A 62 -9.34 -17.62 12.84
N GLN A 63 -10.19 -17.25 11.89
CA GLN A 63 -11.62 -17.56 11.91
C GLN A 63 -11.85 -19.08 11.88
N ALA A 64 -11.14 -19.80 11.01
CA ALA A 64 -11.24 -21.26 10.94
C ALA A 64 -10.85 -21.94 12.26
N LYS A 65 -9.73 -21.53 12.90
CA LYS A 65 -9.33 -22.06 14.20
C LYS A 65 -10.27 -21.66 15.32
N SER A 66 -10.82 -20.44 15.29
CA SER A 66 -11.83 -19.98 16.25
C SER A 66 -13.11 -20.83 16.18
N ILE A 67 -13.61 -21.11 14.97
CA ILE A 67 -14.76 -22.00 14.76
C ILE A 67 -14.46 -23.41 15.28
N ARG A 68 -13.31 -24.00 14.90
CA ARG A 68 -12.91 -25.34 15.38
C ARG A 68 -12.80 -25.38 16.91
N ARG A 69 -12.27 -24.33 17.53
CA ARG A 69 -12.21 -24.20 18.99
C ARG A 69 -13.60 -24.18 19.61
N THR A 70 -14.53 -23.39 19.06
CA THR A 70 -15.92 -23.35 19.54
C THR A 70 -16.57 -24.72 19.46
N VAL A 71 -16.40 -25.45 18.35
CA VAL A 71 -16.93 -26.82 18.21
C VAL A 71 -16.37 -27.75 19.29
N MET A 72 -15.06 -27.72 19.56
CA MET A 72 -14.44 -28.55 20.60
C MET A 72 -14.94 -28.20 22.01
N LEU A 73 -15.14 -26.92 22.31
CA LEU A 73 -15.69 -26.47 23.59
C LEU A 73 -17.16 -26.90 23.76
N THR A 74 -17.98 -26.76 22.71
CA THR A 74 -19.37 -27.23 22.72
C THR A 74 -19.44 -28.74 22.92
N ALA A 75 -18.58 -29.52 22.26
CA ALA A 75 -18.50 -30.98 22.46
C ALA A 75 -18.08 -31.35 23.89
N ALA A 76 -17.10 -30.64 24.46
CA ALA A 76 -16.69 -30.82 25.85
C ALA A 76 -17.84 -30.50 26.83
N GLU A 77 -18.62 -29.45 26.58
CA GLU A 77 -19.77 -29.09 27.40
C GLU A 77 -20.89 -30.15 27.31
N GLN A 78 -21.18 -30.67 26.11
CA GLN A 78 -22.11 -31.79 25.94
C GLN A 78 -21.62 -33.04 26.71
N GLY A 79 -20.32 -33.33 26.65
CA GLY A 79 -19.70 -34.41 27.43
C GLY A 79 -19.90 -34.22 28.94
N ARG A 80 -19.78 -32.98 29.46
CA ARG A 80 -20.03 -32.69 30.88
C ARG A 80 -21.48 -32.98 31.29
N LEU A 81 -22.45 -32.66 30.42
CA LEU A 81 -23.85 -33.01 30.66
C LEU A 81 -24.06 -34.53 30.69
N THR A 82 -23.43 -35.27 29.76
CA THR A 82 -23.47 -36.74 29.75
C THR A 82 -22.84 -37.35 31.00
N LEU A 83 -21.70 -36.80 31.43
CA LEU A 83 -20.99 -37.22 32.64
C LEU A 83 -21.86 -37.03 33.89
N ALA A 84 -22.56 -35.90 34.00
CA ALA A 84 -23.45 -35.59 35.11
C ALA A 84 -24.68 -36.52 35.19
N GLY A 85 -25.15 -37.04 34.04
CA GLY A 85 -26.31 -37.94 33.96
C GLY A 85 -25.99 -39.43 34.07
N THR A 86 -24.71 -39.82 34.07
CA THR A 86 -24.29 -41.23 33.99
C THR A 86 -24.01 -41.81 35.38
N ALA A 87 -24.60 -42.98 35.69
CA ALA A 87 -24.33 -43.73 36.92
C ALA A 87 -23.19 -44.76 36.79
N ASP A 88 -22.85 -45.18 35.57
CA ASP A 88 -21.81 -46.17 35.29
C ASP A 88 -20.39 -45.58 35.37
N ASP A 89 -19.56 -46.13 36.25
CA ASP A 89 -18.20 -45.63 36.52
C ASP A 89 -17.23 -45.84 35.34
N ALA A 90 -17.41 -46.91 34.54
CA ALA A 90 -16.57 -47.14 33.35
C ALA A 90 -16.86 -46.09 32.27
N MET A 91 -18.14 -45.74 32.10
CA MET A 91 -18.57 -44.68 31.20
C MET A 91 -18.11 -43.30 31.68
N LYS A 92 -18.16 -43.02 33.00
CA LYS A 92 -17.65 -41.75 33.57
C LYS A 92 -16.19 -41.51 33.21
N ALA A 93 -15.33 -42.52 33.39
CA ALA A 93 -13.90 -42.39 33.08
C ALA A 93 -13.66 -42.11 31.58
N THR A 94 -14.42 -42.77 30.70
CA THR A 94 -14.32 -42.60 29.25
C THR A 94 -14.74 -41.19 28.82
N VAL A 95 -15.88 -40.71 29.32
CA VAL A 95 -16.40 -39.37 29.01
C VAL A 95 -15.48 -38.28 29.56
N GLN A 96 -14.97 -38.45 30.79
CA GLN A 96 -14.03 -37.49 31.40
C GLN A 96 -12.77 -37.35 30.56
N LYS A 97 -12.16 -38.46 30.12
CA LYS A 97 -10.99 -38.43 29.25
C LYS A 97 -11.26 -37.67 27.94
N GLN A 98 -12.42 -37.90 27.32
CA GLN A 98 -12.80 -37.22 26.08
C GLN A 98 -12.99 -35.71 26.27
N ILE A 99 -13.58 -35.29 27.40
CA ILE A 99 -13.69 -33.87 27.79
C ILE A 99 -12.30 -33.24 27.92
N ASP A 100 -11.36 -33.92 28.58
CA ASP A 100 -10.01 -33.42 28.79
C ASP A 100 -9.25 -33.28 27.48
N ASP A 101 -9.34 -34.27 26.59
CA ASP A 101 -8.71 -34.26 25.26
C ASP A 101 -9.25 -33.13 24.37
N TRP A 102 -10.57 -32.91 24.37
CA TRP A 102 -11.19 -31.78 23.64
C TRP A 102 -10.83 -30.43 24.25
N THR A 103 -10.81 -30.32 25.57
CA THR A 103 -10.42 -29.09 26.28
C THR A 103 -8.96 -28.73 25.97
N LYS A 104 -8.05 -29.71 26.02
CA LYS A 104 -6.64 -29.54 25.67
C LYS A 104 -6.46 -29.12 24.21
N THR A 105 -7.21 -29.73 23.28
CA THR A 105 -7.18 -29.36 21.86
C THR A 105 -7.71 -27.94 21.63
N ALA A 106 -8.80 -27.55 22.31
CA ALA A 106 -9.34 -26.20 22.25
C ALA A 106 -8.37 -25.13 22.79
N GLN A 107 -7.60 -25.46 23.83
CA GLN A 107 -6.53 -24.60 24.35
C GLN A 107 -5.39 -24.45 23.33
N ARG A 108 -4.96 -25.54 22.69
CA ARG A 108 -3.92 -25.49 21.64
C ARG A 108 -4.34 -24.61 20.46
N TYR A 109 -5.60 -24.68 20.00
CA TYR A 109 -6.08 -23.76 18.96
C TYR A 109 -6.05 -22.28 19.37
N ARG A 110 -6.19 -21.99 20.67
CA ARG A 110 -6.09 -20.62 21.17
C ARG A 110 -4.65 -20.11 21.09
N SER A 111 -3.71 -20.88 21.62
CA SER A 111 -2.30 -20.50 21.72
C SER A 111 -1.42 -21.70 21.41
N GLU A 112 -0.59 -21.56 20.38
CA GLU A 112 0.37 -22.58 19.95
C GLU A 112 1.70 -21.88 19.60
N PRO A 113 2.51 -21.52 20.62
CA PRO A 113 3.69 -20.70 20.42
C PRO A 113 4.77 -21.38 19.57
N GLU A 114 4.87 -22.71 19.66
CA GLU A 114 5.89 -23.51 18.96
C GLU A 114 5.77 -23.42 17.44
N THR A 115 4.54 -23.45 16.91
CA THR A 115 4.25 -23.33 15.48
C THR A 115 3.87 -21.90 15.08
N GLY A 116 3.50 -21.06 16.05
CA GLY A 116 3.02 -19.71 15.83
C GLY A 116 1.68 -19.66 15.09
N GLU A 117 0.88 -20.74 15.19
CA GLU A 117 -0.40 -20.88 14.51
C GLU A 117 -1.61 -20.84 15.44
N GLY A 118 -1.43 -20.59 16.74
CA GLY A 118 -2.58 -20.35 17.62
C GLY A 118 -3.30 -19.06 17.21
N THR A 119 -4.59 -18.95 17.55
CA THR A 119 -5.38 -17.75 17.21
C THR A 119 -4.77 -16.45 17.73
N GLU A 120 -4.11 -16.47 18.89
CA GLU A 120 -3.41 -15.28 19.43
C GLU A 120 -2.23 -14.87 18.53
N GLN A 121 -1.44 -15.84 18.08
CA GLN A 121 -0.30 -15.60 17.19
C GLN A 121 -0.74 -15.20 15.77
N LEU A 122 -1.80 -15.83 15.25
CA LEU A 122 -2.38 -15.50 13.95
C LEU A 122 -2.93 -14.07 13.93
N ALA A 123 -3.63 -13.65 14.99
CA ALA A 123 -4.13 -12.28 15.10
C ALA A 123 -2.99 -11.24 15.16
N ALA A 124 -1.90 -11.54 15.88
CA ALA A 124 -0.73 -10.66 15.92
C ALA A 124 -0.06 -10.53 14.52
N LYS A 125 0.12 -11.66 13.82
CA LYS A 125 0.63 -11.67 12.44
C LYS A 125 -0.28 -10.91 11.48
N ALA A 126 -1.60 -11.10 11.59
CA ALA A 126 -2.58 -10.43 10.74
C ALA A 126 -2.51 -8.91 10.89
N LYS A 127 -2.47 -8.41 12.13
CA LYS A 127 -2.31 -6.97 12.41
C LYS A 127 -0.99 -6.40 11.89
N HIS A 128 0.09 -7.16 11.97
CA HIS A 128 1.37 -6.74 11.39
C HIS A 128 1.29 -6.63 9.86
N ALA A 129 0.64 -7.61 9.20
CA ALA A 129 0.42 -7.57 7.76
C ALA A 129 -0.50 -6.40 7.35
N GLU A 130 -1.53 -6.08 8.15
CA GLU A 130 -2.36 -4.88 7.95
C GLU A 130 -1.55 -3.60 8.05
N HIS A 131 -0.69 -3.48 9.06
CA HIS A 131 0.16 -2.30 9.18
C HIS A 131 1.12 -2.13 8.00
N ALA A 132 1.74 -3.24 7.55
CA ALA A 132 2.60 -3.22 6.37
C ALA A 132 1.83 -2.87 5.08
N ARG A 133 0.59 -3.36 4.95
CA ARG A 133 -0.32 -2.96 3.86
C ARG A 133 -0.59 -1.44 3.93
N ASP A 134 -0.91 -0.92 5.10
CA ASP A 134 -1.26 0.50 5.27
C ASP A 134 -0.06 1.40 4.94
N GLU A 135 1.15 1.00 5.33
CA GLU A 135 2.39 1.68 4.94
C GLU A 135 2.60 1.65 3.41
N ALA A 136 2.48 0.49 2.78
CA ALA A 136 2.62 0.36 1.32
C ALA A 136 1.56 1.19 0.56
N THR A 137 0.33 1.22 1.08
CA THR A 137 -0.78 2.04 0.53
C THR A 137 -0.47 3.53 0.63
N ALA A 138 0.05 3.96 1.78
CA ALA A 138 0.42 5.36 1.99
C ALA A 138 1.55 5.80 1.04
N LYS A 139 2.57 4.94 0.83
CA LYS A 139 3.62 5.15 -0.18
C LYS A 139 3.03 5.29 -1.59
N TYR A 140 2.14 4.37 -1.96
CA TYR A 140 1.46 4.36 -3.26
C TYR A 140 0.75 5.69 -3.54
N HIS A 141 -0.05 6.21 -2.60
CA HIS A 141 -0.76 7.48 -2.79
C HIS A 141 0.17 8.67 -3.05
N HIS A 142 1.33 8.72 -2.38
CA HIS A 142 2.32 9.77 -2.62
C HIS A 142 2.94 9.68 -4.02
N PHE A 143 3.27 8.47 -4.48
CA PHE A 143 3.80 8.26 -5.83
C PHE A 143 2.77 8.56 -6.91
N GLU A 144 1.49 8.26 -6.70
CA GLU A 144 0.41 8.64 -7.62
C GLU A 144 0.27 10.16 -7.75
N LEU A 145 0.27 10.89 -6.63
CA LEU A 145 0.23 12.35 -6.66
C LEU A 145 1.46 12.97 -7.33
N ALA A 146 2.64 12.43 -7.06
CA ALA A 146 3.87 12.86 -7.72
C ALA A 146 3.80 12.63 -9.24
N SER A 147 3.35 11.44 -9.67
CA SER A 147 3.16 11.10 -11.08
C SER A 147 2.16 12.05 -11.75
N ALA A 148 1.03 12.34 -11.10
CA ALA A 148 0.05 13.31 -11.60
C ALA A 148 0.66 14.72 -11.75
N ALA A 149 1.43 15.18 -10.76
CA ALA A 149 2.10 16.48 -10.82
C ALA A 149 3.09 16.55 -11.99
N PHE A 150 3.89 15.50 -12.21
CA PHE A 150 4.81 15.44 -13.35
C PHE A 150 4.08 15.39 -14.70
N GLN A 151 3.01 14.60 -14.82
CA GLN A 151 2.21 14.54 -16.05
C GLN A 151 1.60 15.90 -16.40
N ILE A 152 0.99 16.59 -15.42
CA ILE A 152 0.45 17.94 -15.62
C ILE A 152 1.58 18.92 -15.98
N GLY A 153 2.73 18.83 -15.29
CA GLY A 153 3.92 19.62 -15.59
C GLY A 153 4.39 19.46 -17.04
N ILE A 154 4.41 18.22 -17.57
CA ILE A 154 4.79 17.91 -18.95
C ILE A 154 3.81 18.56 -19.94
N VAL A 155 2.50 18.48 -19.66
CA VAL A 155 1.46 19.09 -20.50
C VAL A 155 1.62 20.61 -20.56
N LEU A 156 1.85 21.26 -19.41
CA LEU A 156 2.03 22.72 -19.35
C LEU A 156 3.34 23.17 -20.01
N ALA A 157 4.44 22.42 -19.83
CA ALA A 157 5.69 22.69 -20.53
C ALA A 157 5.52 22.56 -22.05
N SER A 158 4.82 21.52 -22.51
CA SER A 158 4.51 21.32 -23.94
C SER A 158 3.63 22.45 -24.49
N ALA A 159 2.62 22.89 -23.73
CA ALA A 159 1.79 24.04 -24.10
C ALA A 159 2.58 25.36 -24.18
N THR A 160 3.63 25.52 -23.37
CA THR A 160 4.52 26.69 -23.44
C THR A 160 5.23 26.78 -24.79
N ILE A 161 5.70 25.65 -25.35
CA ILE A 161 6.38 25.60 -26.66
C ILE A 161 5.43 26.08 -27.77
N ILE A 162 4.14 25.69 -27.70
CA ILE A 162 3.14 26.03 -28.71
C ILE A 162 2.67 27.48 -28.57
N THR A 163 2.41 27.94 -27.35
CA THR A 163 1.77 29.24 -27.08
C THR A 163 2.75 30.38 -26.87
N GLY A 164 4.02 30.10 -26.58
CA GLY A 164 5.03 31.09 -26.17
C GLY A 164 4.81 31.68 -24.78
N MET A 165 3.79 31.25 -24.02
CA MET A 165 3.43 31.83 -22.73
C MET A 165 4.34 31.35 -21.60
N LEU A 166 5.34 32.14 -21.21
CA LEU A 166 6.28 31.81 -20.13
C LEU A 166 5.62 31.51 -18.77
N ALA A 167 4.41 32.03 -18.52
CA ALA A 167 3.65 31.72 -17.31
C ALA A 167 3.38 30.21 -17.16
N LEU A 168 3.14 29.49 -18.27
CA LEU A 168 2.91 28.05 -18.26
C LEU A 168 4.17 27.26 -17.87
N ALA A 169 5.36 27.73 -18.30
CA ALA A 169 6.63 27.15 -17.89
C ALA A 169 6.90 27.36 -16.39
N TYR A 170 6.51 28.51 -15.84
CA TYR A 170 6.64 28.75 -14.39
C TYR A 170 5.76 27.79 -13.58
N VAL A 171 4.49 27.62 -13.97
CA VAL A 171 3.59 26.66 -13.31
C VAL A 171 4.11 25.23 -13.44
N SER A 172 4.62 24.85 -14.61
CA SER A 172 5.28 23.54 -14.82
C SER A 172 6.48 23.36 -13.88
N GLY A 173 7.31 24.39 -13.70
CA GLY A 173 8.42 24.38 -12.75
C GLY A 173 7.96 24.18 -11.30
N VAL A 174 6.91 24.88 -10.87
CA VAL A 174 6.31 24.69 -9.54
C VAL A 174 5.80 23.28 -9.35
N LEU A 175 5.10 22.72 -10.34
CA LEU A 175 4.62 21.33 -10.30
C LEU A 175 5.77 20.32 -10.27
N THR A 176 6.89 20.62 -10.91
CA THR A 176 8.11 19.79 -10.84
C THR A 176 8.59 19.69 -9.40
N ILE A 177 8.70 20.83 -8.70
CA ILE A 177 9.15 20.88 -7.31
C ILE A 177 8.15 20.16 -6.41
N ALA A 178 6.84 20.39 -6.62
CA ALA A 178 5.79 19.70 -5.87
C ALA A 178 5.86 18.18 -6.06
N GLY A 179 6.04 17.70 -7.29
CA GLY A 179 6.21 16.28 -7.59
C GLY A 179 7.44 15.68 -6.90
N LEU A 180 8.59 16.37 -6.93
CA LEU A 180 9.80 15.92 -6.22
C LEU A 180 9.60 15.84 -4.70
N ILE A 181 8.91 16.81 -4.12
CA ILE A 181 8.57 16.79 -2.69
C ILE A 181 7.67 15.59 -2.38
N MET A 182 6.65 15.33 -3.21
CA MET A 182 5.75 14.19 -3.01
C MET A 182 6.48 12.85 -3.15
N THR A 183 7.38 12.70 -4.11
CA THR A 183 8.22 11.49 -4.25
C THR A 183 9.12 11.30 -3.02
N ALA A 184 9.74 12.37 -2.53
CA ALA A 184 10.58 12.33 -1.32
C ALA A 184 9.78 11.97 -0.06
N LEU A 185 8.59 12.56 0.10
CA LEU A 185 7.68 12.24 1.20
C LEU A 185 7.22 10.77 1.12
N GLY A 186 6.88 10.27 -0.06
CA GLY A 186 6.54 8.86 -0.26
C GLY A 186 7.68 7.90 0.13
N LEU A 187 8.94 8.28 -0.11
CA LEU A 187 10.11 7.46 0.23
C LEU A 187 10.41 7.44 1.74
N TRP A 188 10.36 8.58 2.41
CA TRP A 188 10.88 8.72 3.78
C TRP A 188 9.82 8.94 4.85
N TRP A 189 8.67 9.53 4.49
CA TRP A 189 7.59 9.85 5.43
C TRP A 189 6.20 9.62 4.81
N PRO A 190 5.85 8.37 4.44
CA PRO A 190 4.58 8.08 3.78
C PRO A 190 3.34 8.38 4.63
N HIS A 191 3.49 8.52 5.95
CA HIS A 191 2.38 8.83 6.86
C HIS A 191 2.17 10.34 7.12
N LEU A 192 3.00 11.22 6.55
CA LEU A 192 2.90 12.66 6.82
C LEU A 192 1.66 13.30 6.17
N LEU A 193 1.18 12.73 5.06
CA LEU A 193 -0.09 13.12 4.42
C LEU A 193 -1.06 11.94 4.48
N HIS A 194 -2.08 12.07 5.32
CA HIS A 194 -3.22 11.16 5.33
C HIS A 194 -4.09 11.43 4.11
N LEU A 195 -3.81 10.72 3.03
CA LEU A 195 -4.58 10.75 1.80
C LEU A 195 -5.60 9.59 1.88
N HIS A 196 -6.86 9.96 2.12
CA HIS A 196 -8.00 9.05 2.26
C HIS A 196 -8.44 8.46 0.92
#